data_AF-A0A7V3BG45-F1
#
_entry.id   AF-A0A7V3BG45-F1
#
_cell.length_a   1.000
_cell.length_b   1.000
_cell.length_c   1.000
_cell.angle_alpha   90.00
_cell.angle_beta   90.00
_cell.angle_gamma   90.00
#
_symmetry.space_group_name_H-M   'P 1'
#
loop_
_entity.id
_entity.type
_entity.pdbx_description
1 polymer ?
#
loop_
_entity_poly.entity_id
_entity_poly.type
_entity_poly.pdbx_seq_one_letter_code
_entity_poly.pdbx_strand_id
1 'polypeptide(L)'
;MGDTWAGRAGLAPHQTGQPKDPCPRLLGLSATHLRQILDARLRRAFPVTAQLAEGNAQLSALSLRLLDCERQRLVLSGMYRFRGNIGVMDLTRRGTAVFQLRLTPQAGQRQVWLEAPEILEITFDNPAPWFDGKAIQNWILELFSTPTCVNVQNGQPC
;
A
#
# COMPACT_ATOMS: atom_id res chain seq x y z
N MET A 1 9.85 7.05 69.29
CA MET A 1 10.40 6.31 68.14
C MET A 1 9.88 7.02 66.90
N GLY A 2 10.72 7.89 66.34
CA GLY A 2 10.39 8.75 65.20
C GLY A 2 11.03 8.28 63.90
N ASP A 3 10.73 9.06 62.86
CA ASP A 3 11.39 9.17 61.55
C ASP A 3 11.06 8.09 60.50
N THR A 4 10.79 8.35 59.21
CA THR A 4 10.61 9.57 58.39
C THR A 4 10.09 9.10 57.02
N TRP A 5 9.40 9.98 56.29
CA TRP A 5 9.15 9.84 54.85
C TRP A 5 10.44 10.10 54.03
N ALA A 6 10.64 9.38 52.91
CA ALA A 6 11.07 9.86 51.57
C ALA A 6 12.00 8.90 50.78
N GLY A 7 11.53 8.45 49.60
CA GLY A 7 12.23 8.64 48.31
C GLY A 7 13.39 7.73 47.85
N ARG A 8 13.13 7.04 46.70
CA ARG A 8 14.04 6.67 45.58
C ARG A 8 15.21 5.70 45.89
N ALA A 9 15.67 4.79 45.04
CA ALA A 9 15.42 4.41 43.65
C ALA A 9 15.95 2.97 43.45
N GLY A 10 15.33 2.19 42.56
CA GLY A 10 15.81 0.85 42.18
C GLY A 10 15.16 0.42 40.88
N LEU A 11 15.72 0.90 39.77
CA LEU A 11 15.33 0.56 38.40
C LEU A 11 15.34 -0.96 38.15
N ALA A 12 14.24 -1.47 37.62
CA ALA A 12 14.29 -2.20 36.36
C ALA A 12 12.95 -1.94 35.64
N PRO A 13 12.95 -1.28 34.47
CA PRO A 13 11.73 -1.21 33.68
C PRO A 13 11.38 -2.65 33.29
N HIS A 14 10.22 -3.14 33.72
CA HIS A 14 9.63 -4.27 33.04
C HIS A 14 9.49 -3.86 31.59
N GLN A 15 10.34 -4.47 30.76
CA GLN A 15 10.28 -4.40 29.32
C GLN A 15 8.84 -4.73 28.95
N THR A 16 8.06 -3.70 28.66
CA THR A 16 6.98 -3.78 27.69
C THR A 16 7.68 -4.24 26.42
N GLY A 17 7.72 -5.55 26.21
CA GLY A 17 8.30 -6.15 25.02
C GLY A 17 7.69 -5.40 23.86
N GLN A 18 8.53 -4.60 23.19
CA GLN A 18 8.11 -3.76 22.08
C GLN A 18 7.27 -4.63 21.15
N PRO A 19 6.14 -4.14 20.60
CA PRO A 19 5.59 -4.79 19.41
C PRO A 19 6.78 -4.87 18.44
N LYS A 20 7.27 -6.09 18.18
CA LYS A 20 8.40 -6.30 17.28
C LYS A 20 7.99 -5.66 15.98
N ASP A 21 8.55 -4.49 15.70
CA ASP A 21 8.25 -3.75 14.49
C ASP A 21 8.47 -4.72 13.33
N PRO A 22 7.43 -5.10 12.58
CA PRO A 22 7.59 -6.04 11.47
C PRO A 22 8.29 -5.35 10.30
N CYS A 23 8.45 -4.03 10.37
CA CYS A 23 8.96 -3.23 9.28
C CYS A 23 10.46 -3.47 8.99
N PRO A 24 11.35 -3.62 9.99
CA PRO A 24 12.70 -4.17 9.79
C PRO A 24 12.74 -5.51 9.06
N ARG A 25 11.72 -6.37 9.25
CA ARG A 25 11.65 -7.65 8.56
C ARG A 25 11.11 -7.52 7.14
N LEU A 26 10.16 -6.61 6.91
CA LEU A 26 9.70 -6.22 5.57
C LEU A 26 10.81 -5.55 4.75
N LEU A 27 11.66 -4.72 5.38
CA LEU A 27 12.85 -4.12 4.75
C LEU A 27 13.89 -5.16 4.35
N GLY A 28 13.94 -6.29 5.07
CA GLY A 28 14.79 -7.43 4.71
C GLY A 28 14.26 -8.27 3.54
N LEU A 29 13.02 -8.03 3.08
CA LEU A 29 12.49 -8.67 1.89
C LEU A 29 13.02 -7.97 0.64
N SER A 30 13.39 -8.77 -0.37
CA SER A 30 13.74 -8.21 -1.68
C SER A 30 12.54 -7.49 -2.29
N ALA A 31 12.80 -6.47 -3.12
CA ALA A 31 11.75 -5.81 -3.91
C ALA A 31 10.94 -6.81 -4.76
N THR A 32 11.57 -7.91 -5.19
CA THR A 32 10.92 -9.02 -5.89
C THR A 32 9.90 -9.75 -5.02
N HIS A 33 10.20 -10.02 -3.74
CA HIS A 33 9.25 -10.63 -2.81
C HIS A 33 8.09 -9.68 -2.50
N LEU A 34 8.36 -8.39 -2.27
CA LEU A 34 7.32 -7.38 -2.08
C LEU A 34 6.42 -7.25 -3.31
N ARG A 35 6.97 -7.40 -4.51
CA ARG A 35 6.17 -7.46 -5.74
C ARG A 35 5.31 -8.73 -5.81
N GLN A 36 5.85 -9.90 -5.49
CA GLN A 36 5.08 -11.15 -5.46
C GLN A 36 3.92 -11.11 -4.46
N ILE A 37 4.09 -10.44 -3.32
CA ILE A 37 3.03 -10.17 -2.34
C ILE A 37 1.87 -9.39 -2.98
N LEU A 38 2.19 -8.31 -3.69
CA LEU A 38 1.21 -7.44 -4.33
C LEU A 38 0.53 -8.14 -5.51
N ASP A 39 1.27 -8.95 -6.25
CA ASP A 39 0.75 -9.79 -7.32
C ASP A 39 -0.20 -10.88 -6.76
N ALA A 40 0.13 -11.49 -5.62
CA ALA A 40 -0.70 -12.49 -4.94
C ALA A 40 -2.03 -11.91 -4.43
N ARG A 41 -2.02 -10.67 -3.91
CA ARG A 41 -3.24 -9.93 -3.53
C ARG A 41 -4.20 -9.78 -4.71
N LEU A 42 -3.66 -9.50 -5.88
CA LEU A 42 -4.49 -9.27 -7.06
C LEU A 42 -5.01 -10.58 -7.67
N ARG A 43 -4.42 -11.76 -7.35
CA ARG A 43 -4.65 -13.05 -8.05
C ARG A 43 -4.68 -12.91 -9.59
N ARG A 44 -4.14 -11.83 -10.12
CA ARG A 44 -4.25 -11.41 -11.52
C ARG A 44 -2.84 -11.27 -12.04
N ALA A 45 -2.56 -11.94 -13.14
CA ALA A 45 -1.40 -11.63 -13.93
C ALA A 45 -1.53 -10.18 -14.40
N PHE A 46 -0.55 -9.34 -14.06
CA PHE A 46 -0.46 -8.04 -14.68
C PHE A 46 -0.22 -8.19 -16.18
N PRO A 47 -0.76 -7.29 -17.02
CA PRO A 47 -1.52 -6.09 -16.64
C PRO A 47 -2.96 -6.39 -16.17
N VAL A 48 -3.44 -5.64 -15.18
CA VAL A 48 -4.83 -5.74 -14.71
C VAL A 48 -5.71 -4.86 -15.59
N THR A 49 -6.78 -5.42 -16.16
CA THR A 49 -7.75 -4.67 -16.96
C THR A 49 -9.10 -4.59 -16.24
N ALA A 50 -9.85 -3.54 -16.53
CA ALA A 50 -11.23 -3.36 -16.05
C ALA A 50 -12.05 -2.55 -17.06
N GLN A 51 -13.32 -2.93 -17.20
CA GLN A 51 -14.32 -2.11 -17.86
C GLN A 51 -14.94 -1.18 -16.81
N LEU A 52 -14.67 0.11 -16.92
CA LEU A 52 -15.27 1.19 -16.15
C LEU A 52 -16.49 1.73 -16.91
N ALA A 53 -17.33 2.52 -16.24
CA ALA A 53 -18.51 3.12 -16.86
C ALA A 53 -18.14 4.01 -18.06
N GLU A 54 -17.00 4.70 -17.97
CA GLU A 54 -16.53 5.67 -18.96
C GLU A 54 -15.60 5.04 -20.02
N GLY A 55 -15.17 3.79 -19.84
CA GLY A 55 -14.24 3.14 -20.75
C GLY A 55 -13.45 1.99 -20.15
N ASN A 56 -12.44 1.53 -20.89
CA ASN A 56 -11.55 0.46 -20.50
C ASN A 56 -10.28 1.00 -19.86
N ALA A 57 -9.94 0.48 -18.69
CA ALA A 57 -8.71 0.78 -17.98
C ALA A 57 -7.78 -0.43 -17.94
N GLN A 58 -6.48 -0.14 -17.95
CA GLN A 58 -5.40 -1.11 -17.80
C GLN A 58 -4.35 -0.55 -16.85
N LEU A 59 -3.83 -1.38 -15.95
CA LEU A 59 -2.79 -1.04 -14.99
C LEU A 59 -1.63 -2.02 -15.19
N SER A 60 -0.42 -1.50 -15.34
CA SER A 60 0.80 -2.28 -15.44
C SER A 60 1.15 -2.93 -14.10
N ALA A 61 2.13 -3.84 -14.12
CA ALA A 61 2.75 -4.32 -12.90
C ALA A 61 3.20 -3.16 -12.00
N LEU A 62 3.08 -3.39 -10.70
CA LEU A 62 3.43 -2.40 -9.69
C LEU A 62 4.91 -2.47 -9.33
N SER A 63 5.45 -1.30 -9.03
CA SER A 63 6.80 -1.11 -8.52
C SER A 63 6.72 -0.50 -7.14
N LEU A 64 7.47 -1.07 -6.20
CA LEU A 64 7.71 -0.47 -4.89
C LEU A 64 8.51 0.82 -5.05
N ARG A 65 8.02 1.91 -4.47
CA ARG A 65 8.72 3.20 -4.41
C ARG A 65 9.38 3.44 -3.06
N LEU A 66 8.65 3.20 -1.99
CA LEU A 66 9.10 3.47 -0.63
C LEU A 66 8.45 2.50 0.36
N LEU A 67 9.22 2.11 1.37
CA LEU A 67 8.73 1.49 2.58
C LEU A 67 9.09 2.42 3.75
N ASP A 68 8.09 3.14 4.28
CA ASP A 68 8.24 4.05 5.40
C ASP A 68 7.79 3.34 6.68
N CYS A 69 8.77 2.94 7.48
CA CYS A 69 8.51 2.18 8.70
C CYS A 69 8.06 3.05 9.87
N GLU A 70 8.52 4.29 9.94
CA GLU A 70 8.13 5.22 11.00
C GLU A 70 6.63 5.53 10.90
N ARG A 71 6.13 5.66 9.68
CA ARG A 71 4.71 5.92 9.40
C ARG A 71 3.90 4.67 9.07
N GLN A 72 4.55 3.51 9.04
CA GLN A 72 3.96 2.23 8.66
C GLN A 72 3.24 2.29 7.31
N ARG A 73 3.91 2.80 6.28
CA ARG A 73 3.39 2.96 4.92
C ARG A 73 4.21 2.23 3.87
N LEU A 74 3.52 1.69 2.88
CA LEU A 74 4.09 1.10 1.68
C LEU A 74 3.63 1.92 0.48
N VAL A 75 4.56 2.56 -0.24
CA VAL A 75 4.25 3.38 -1.42
C VAL A 75 4.56 2.59 -2.69
N LEU A 76 3.57 2.52 -3.57
CA LEU A 76 3.57 1.76 -4.81
C LEU A 76 3.32 2.69 -5.98
N SER A 77 3.79 2.28 -7.16
CA SER A 77 3.46 2.95 -8.39
C SER A 77 3.18 1.99 -9.53
N GLY A 78 2.33 2.38 -10.45
CA GLY A 78 2.06 1.64 -11.69
C GLY A 78 1.70 2.60 -12.81
N MET A 79 2.05 2.23 -14.04
CA MET A 79 1.55 2.93 -15.22
C MET A 79 0.13 2.46 -15.50
N TYR A 80 -0.75 3.38 -15.85
CA TYR A 80 -2.08 3.03 -16.30
C TYR A 80 -2.32 3.55 -17.72
N ARG A 81 -3.26 2.89 -18.39
CA ARG A 81 -3.83 3.33 -19.66
C ARG A 81 -5.35 3.29 -19.53
N PHE A 82 -6.00 4.37 -19.91
CA PHE A 82 -7.44 4.47 -20.02
C PHE A 82 -7.82 4.73 -21.47
N ARG A 83 -8.77 3.97 -21.99
CA ARG A 83 -9.39 4.18 -23.30
C ARG A 83 -10.90 4.20 -23.13
N GLY A 84 -11.51 5.35 -23.32
CA GLY A 84 -12.94 5.53 -23.06
C GLY A 84 -13.56 6.58 -23.96
N ASN A 85 -14.84 6.82 -23.72
CA ASN A 85 -15.61 7.83 -24.42
C ASN A 85 -16.15 8.82 -23.40
N ILE A 86 -15.88 10.10 -23.60
CA ILE A 86 -16.52 11.18 -22.83
C ILE A 86 -17.42 11.93 -23.80
N GLY A 87 -18.73 11.68 -23.70
CA GLY A 87 -19.70 12.11 -24.71
C GLY A 87 -19.44 11.42 -26.05
N VAL A 88 -19.11 12.20 -27.09
CA VAL A 88 -18.84 11.72 -28.46
C VAL A 88 -17.35 11.58 -28.79
N MET A 89 -16.45 11.89 -27.84
CA MET A 89 -15.01 11.91 -28.09
C MET A 89 -14.35 10.61 -27.61
N ASP A 90 -13.64 9.95 -28.54
CA ASP A 90 -12.69 8.87 -28.22
C ASP A 90 -11.50 9.44 -27.44
N LEU A 91 -11.26 8.88 -26.26
CA LEU A 91 -10.23 9.31 -25.35
C LEU A 91 -9.24 8.19 -25.10
N THR A 92 -7.95 8.44 -25.32
CA THR A 92 -6.88 7.62 -24.74
C THR A 92 -6.04 8.49 -23.80
N ARG A 93 -5.90 8.04 -22.56
CA ARG A 93 -5.04 8.67 -21.54
C ARG A 93 -4.09 7.63 -20.97
N ARG A 94 -2.90 8.11 -20.60
CA ARG A 94 -1.84 7.32 -19.98
C ARG A 94 -1.19 8.17 -18.92
N GLY A 95 -0.61 7.51 -17.94
CA GLY A 95 0.19 8.18 -16.93
C GLY A 95 0.57 7.21 -15.83
N THR A 96 0.97 7.76 -14.69
CA THR A 96 1.41 7.00 -13.53
C THR A 96 0.47 7.23 -12.37
N ALA A 97 0.12 6.15 -11.68
CA ALA A 97 -0.52 6.22 -10.39
C ALA A 97 0.50 5.93 -9.29
N VAL A 98 0.55 6.78 -8.27
CA VAL A 98 1.31 6.56 -7.04
C VAL A 98 0.31 6.52 -5.90
N PHE A 99 0.36 5.45 -5.11
CA PHE A 99 -0.56 5.24 -4.01
C PHE A 99 0.14 4.52 -2.86
N GLN A 100 -0.42 4.62 -1.68
CA GLN A 100 0.12 3.99 -0.49
C GLN A 100 -0.87 3.03 0.16
N LEU A 101 -0.32 2.09 0.92
CA LEU A 101 -1.04 1.18 1.79
C LEU A 101 -0.52 1.37 3.22
N ARG A 102 -1.41 1.29 4.20
CA ARG A 102 -1.03 1.17 5.61
C ARG A 102 -0.56 -0.25 5.89
N LEU A 103 0.50 -0.34 6.69
CA LEU A 103 1.08 -1.57 7.22
C LEU A 103 0.60 -1.74 8.66
N THR A 104 -0.23 -2.74 8.93
CA THR A 104 -0.71 -3.01 10.29
C THR A 104 -0.11 -4.31 10.81
N PRO A 105 0.88 -4.26 11.72
CA PRO A 105 1.48 -5.43 12.34
C PRO A 105 0.44 -6.26 13.08
N GLN A 106 0.52 -7.58 12.97
CA GLN A 106 -0.26 -8.46 13.85
C GLN A 106 0.60 -8.88 15.05
N ALA A 107 0.19 -8.47 16.25
CA ALA A 107 0.93 -8.74 17.47
C ALA A 107 1.12 -10.25 17.70
N GLY A 108 2.36 -10.65 18.01
CA GLY A 108 2.71 -12.06 18.24
C GLY A 108 2.77 -12.93 16.99
N GLN A 109 2.41 -12.40 15.82
CA GLN A 109 2.42 -13.13 14.55
C GLN A 109 3.46 -12.55 13.60
N ARG A 110 3.99 -13.37 12.69
CA ARG A 110 4.92 -12.91 11.65
C ARG A 110 4.13 -12.44 10.42
N GLN A 111 3.12 -11.62 10.66
CA GLN A 111 2.13 -11.20 9.68
C GLN A 111 1.91 -9.69 9.72
N VAL A 112 1.66 -9.11 8.55
CA VAL A 112 1.31 -7.69 8.38
C VAL A 112 0.11 -7.58 7.46
N TRP A 113 -0.85 -6.75 7.84
CA TRP A 113 -1.97 -6.39 6.99
C TRP A 113 -1.63 -5.17 6.14
N LEU A 114 -1.87 -5.28 4.84
CA LEU A 114 -1.83 -4.21 3.87
C LEU A 114 -3.25 -3.69 3.66
N GLU A 115 -3.53 -2.46 4.07
CA GLU A 115 -4.90 -1.94 4.08
C GLU A 115 -4.95 -0.43 3.85
N ALA A 116 -6.15 0.15 3.89
CA ALA A 116 -6.40 1.58 3.78
C ALA A 116 -5.64 2.22 2.60
N PRO A 117 -5.98 1.84 1.35
CA PRO A 117 -5.34 2.41 0.18
C PRO A 117 -5.62 3.91 0.07
N GLU A 118 -4.62 4.66 -0.37
CA GLU A 118 -4.71 6.10 -0.54
C GLU A 118 -3.91 6.52 -1.77
N ILE A 119 -4.53 7.28 -2.68
CA ILE A 119 -3.86 7.86 -3.83
C ILE A 119 -3.02 9.04 -3.36
N LEU A 120 -1.72 9.01 -3.66
CA LEU A 120 -0.81 10.13 -3.41
C LEU A 120 -0.73 11.04 -4.62
N GLU A 121 -0.69 10.44 -5.82
CA GLU A 121 -0.52 11.17 -7.07
C GLU A 121 -1.10 10.38 -8.24
N ILE A 122 -1.78 11.08 -9.16
CA ILE A 122 -2.07 10.59 -10.52
C ILE A 122 -1.51 11.61 -11.49
N THR A 123 -0.65 11.15 -12.39
CA THR A 123 -0.13 11.96 -13.49
C THR A 123 -0.77 11.56 -14.81
N PHE A 124 -0.73 12.46 -15.79
CA PHE A 124 -1.15 12.21 -17.17
C PHE A 124 -0.04 12.64 -18.12
N ASP A 125 0.33 11.78 -19.07
CA ASP A 125 1.34 12.10 -20.09
C ASP A 125 0.89 13.27 -21.00
N ASN A 126 -0.43 13.42 -21.16
CA ASN A 126 -1.06 14.53 -21.86
C ASN A 126 -2.27 15.01 -21.05
N PRO A 127 -2.10 15.99 -20.14
CA PRO A 127 -3.15 16.45 -19.25
C PRO A 127 -4.25 17.16 -20.04
N ALA A 128 -5.50 16.88 -19.69
CA ALA A 128 -6.66 17.54 -20.27
C ALA A 128 -7.49 18.17 -19.14
N PRO A 129 -7.83 19.48 -19.22
CA PRO A 129 -8.50 20.18 -18.12
C PRO A 129 -9.85 19.58 -17.71
N TRP A 130 -10.51 18.89 -18.64
CA TRP A 130 -11.82 18.27 -18.45
C TRP A 130 -11.75 16.79 -18.00
N PHE A 131 -10.55 16.23 -17.85
CA PHE A 131 -10.35 14.85 -17.38
C PHE A 131 -9.59 14.85 -16.05
N ASP A 132 -10.31 14.60 -14.96
CA ASP A 132 -9.77 14.58 -13.60
C ASP A 132 -9.19 13.22 -13.17
N GLY A 133 -9.39 12.18 -13.98
CA GLY A 133 -8.97 10.80 -13.72
C GLY A 133 -9.63 10.17 -12.50
N LYS A 134 -10.76 10.69 -12.01
CA LYS A 134 -11.44 10.17 -10.82
C LYS A 134 -11.85 8.71 -10.97
N ALA A 135 -12.30 8.31 -12.17
CA ALA A 135 -12.63 6.91 -12.47
C ALA A 135 -11.42 5.98 -12.29
N ILE A 136 -10.22 6.41 -12.71
CA ILE A 136 -8.97 5.65 -12.55
C ILE A 136 -8.57 5.59 -11.07
N GLN A 137 -8.68 6.71 -10.35
CA GLN A 137 -8.39 6.77 -8.92
C GLN A 137 -9.26 5.79 -8.13
N ASN A 138 -10.57 5.87 -8.32
CA ASN A 138 -11.53 5.00 -7.64
C ASN A 138 -11.29 3.54 -7.96
N TRP A 139 -11.05 3.22 -9.24
CA TRP A 139 -10.73 1.86 -9.65
C TRP A 139 -9.47 1.32 -8.99
N ILE A 140 -8.39 2.11 -8.94
CA ILE A 140 -7.14 1.70 -8.27
C ILE A 140 -7.39 1.48 -6.77
N LEU A 141 -8.11 2.39 -6.10
CA LEU A 141 -8.46 2.20 -4.69
C LEU A 141 -9.30 0.93 -4.47
N GLU A 142 -10.25 0.65 -5.37
CA GLU A 142 -11.09 -0.54 -5.31
C GLU A 142 -10.27 -1.83 -5.41
N LEU A 143 -9.25 -1.87 -6.29
CA LEU A 143 -8.32 -3.00 -6.39
C LEU A 143 -7.63 -3.35 -5.06
N PHE A 144 -7.48 -2.36 -4.17
CA PHE A 144 -6.82 -2.51 -2.87
C PHE A 144 -7.77 -2.28 -1.68
N SER A 145 -9.08 -2.26 -1.91
CA SER A 145 -10.08 -1.97 -0.88
C SER A 145 -10.14 -3.05 0.20
N THR A 146 -9.99 -4.32 -0.18
CA THR A 146 -10.02 -5.46 0.74
C THR A 146 -8.66 -5.64 1.39
N PRO A 147 -8.51 -5.51 2.72
CA PRO A 147 -7.24 -5.71 3.43
C PRO A 147 -6.57 -7.04 3.07
N THR A 148 -5.25 -7.09 3.04
CA THR A 148 -4.52 -8.33 2.71
C THR A 148 -3.44 -8.62 3.71
N CYS A 149 -3.51 -9.82 4.29
CA CYS A 149 -2.52 -10.32 5.21
C CYS A 149 -1.33 -10.89 4.44
N VAL A 150 -0.13 -10.61 4.93
CA VAL A 150 1.12 -11.05 4.35
C VAL A 150 2.02 -11.62 5.43
N ASN A 151 2.53 -12.82 5.20
CA ASN A 151 3.56 -13.40 6.04
C ASN A 151 4.91 -12.77 5.74
N VAL A 152 5.50 -12.14 6.77
CA VAL A 152 6.70 -11.34 6.65
C VAL A 152 7.95 -12.19 6.37
N GLN A 153 7.90 -13.51 6.57
CA GLN A 153 9.06 -14.39 6.33
C GLN A 153 9.28 -14.72 4.86
N ASN A 154 8.19 -14.95 4.14
CA ASN A 154 8.22 -15.50 2.79
C ASN A 154 7.44 -14.64 1.79
N GLY A 155 6.81 -13.57 2.25
CA GLY A 155 5.97 -12.72 1.42
C GLY A 155 4.77 -13.44 0.81
N GLN A 156 4.31 -14.53 1.41
CA GLN A 156 3.10 -15.19 0.95
C GLN A 156 1.87 -14.60 1.65
N PRO A 157 0.71 -14.60 0.99
CA PRO A 157 -0.54 -14.29 1.68
C PRO A 157 -0.72 -15.23 2.87
N CYS A 158 -1.25 -14.68 3.96
CA CYS A 158 -1.94 -15.50 4.96
C CYS A 158 -3.26 -15.97 4.33
#